data_AF-A0A0L0SMH2-F1
#
_entry.id   AF-A0A0L0SMH2-F1
#
_cell.length_a   1.000
_cell.length_b   1.000
_cell.length_c   1.000
_cell.angle_alpha   90.00
_cell.angle_beta   90.00
_cell.angle_gamma   90.00
#
_symmetry.space_group_name_H-M   'P 1'
#
loop_
_entity.id
_entity.type
_entity.pdbx_description
1 polymer ?
#
loop_
_entity_poly.entity_id
_entity_poly.type
_entity_poly.pdbx_seq_one_letter_code
_entity_poly.pdbx_strand_id
1 'polypeptide(L)'
;MFPHLILIALLATAATASPAPAPNGQNPGPYPPNDPLVTFYWASAPAGPTTIQVLGDYQTVLNECRGVEARTDGFVYLQTSPPYPDNRDAWKARLFRDWGCVGAPVAEISTYHGKGSAYPDPADPSKPLVVKSVRLVPA
;
A
#
# COMPACT_ATOMS: atom_id res chain seq x y z
N MET A 1 39.35 -60.66 5.02
CA MET A 1 39.40 -60.21 6.44
C MET A 1 40.39 -59.05 6.52
N PHE A 2 40.14 -58.11 7.43
CA PHE A 2 40.76 -56.76 7.60
C PHE A 2 39.98 -55.60 6.96
N PRO A 3 39.92 -54.44 7.64
CA PRO A 3 38.68 -53.99 8.28
C PRO A 3 38.29 -52.54 7.89
N HIS A 4 37.23 -52.07 8.53
CA HIS A 4 36.63 -50.74 8.45
C HIS A 4 37.62 -49.56 8.39
N LEU A 5 37.31 -48.57 7.55
CA LEU A 5 37.52 -47.16 7.84
C LEU A 5 36.46 -46.34 7.10
N ILE A 6 35.45 -45.93 7.87
CA ILE A 6 34.45 -44.94 7.51
C ILE A 6 35.17 -43.60 7.40
N LEU A 7 35.09 -42.92 6.26
CA LEU A 7 35.54 -41.53 6.13
C LEU A 7 34.33 -40.63 5.89
N ILE A 8 34.07 -39.80 6.90
CA ILE A 8 33.01 -38.80 6.99
C ILE A 8 33.33 -37.66 6.02
N ALA A 9 32.49 -37.46 5.01
CA ALA A 9 32.54 -36.28 4.15
C ALA A 9 31.46 -35.28 4.59
N LEU A 10 31.76 -34.50 5.64
CA LEU A 10 30.95 -33.35 6.01
C LEU A 10 31.52 -32.12 5.28
N LEU A 11 31.08 -31.88 4.04
CA LEU A 11 31.34 -30.62 3.36
C LEU A 11 30.46 -29.54 3.98
N ALA A 12 31.04 -28.78 4.91
CA ALA A 12 30.48 -27.53 5.39
C ALA A 12 30.41 -26.54 4.22
N THR A 13 29.21 -26.33 3.67
CA THR A 13 28.92 -25.20 2.80
C THR A 13 28.93 -23.93 3.65
N ALA A 14 30.10 -23.31 3.78
CA ALA A 14 30.22 -21.94 4.25
C ALA A 14 29.58 -21.05 3.17
N ALA A 15 28.30 -20.75 3.34
CA ALA A 15 27.62 -19.70 2.58
C ALA A 15 28.30 -18.37 2.96
N THR A 16 29.14 -17.86 2.06
CA THR A 16 29.64 -16.49 2.14
C THR A 16 28.46 -15.56 1.95
N ALA A 17 27.84 -15.13 3.05
CA ALA A 17 26.93 -14.00 3.04
C ALA A 17 27.72 -12.77 2.57
N SER A 18 27.55 -12.40 1.31
CA SER A 18 28.04 -11.11 0.83
C SER A 18 27.32 -10.02 1.64
N PRO A 19 28.04 -9.03 2.20
CA PRO A 19 27.36 -7.91 2.84
C PRO A 19 26.50 -7.23 1.79
N ALA A 20 25.18 -7.20 2.04
CA ALA A 20 24.27 -6.38 1.26
C ALA A 20 24.79 -4.94 1.30
N PRO A 21 24.85 -4.21 0.17
CA PRO A 21 25.28 -2.82 0.17
C PRO A 21 24.45 -2.03 1.17
N ALA A 22 25.11 -1.36 2.11
CA ALA A 22 24.44 -0.40 2.98
C ALA A 22 23.80 0.69 2.10
N PRO A 23 22.50 1.00 2.27
CA PRO A 23 21.87 2.04 1.47
C PRO A 23 22.51 3.39 1.83
N ASN A 24 23.29 3.96 0.90
CA ASN A 24 23.78 5.32 1.02
C ASN A 24 22.60 6.29 1.01
N GLY A 25 22.43 7.06 2.07
CA GLY A 25 21.29 7.94 2.36
C GLY A 25 21.17 9.21 1.50
N GLN A 26 21.22 9.10 0.18
CA GLN A 26 21.00 10.23 -0.75
C GLN A 26 20.24 9.81 -2.02
N ASN A 27 19.02 9.31 -1.83
CA ASN A 27 17.89 9.27 -2.76
C ASN A 27 16.85 8.34 -2.11
N PRO A 28 15.52 8.56 -2.22
CA PRO A 28 14.62 7.45 -1.99
C PRO A 28 15.04 6.32 -2.94
N GLY A 29 15.26 5.12 -2.39
CA GLY A 29 15.52 3.95 -3.23
C GLY A 29 14.44 3.82 -4.32
N PRO A 30 14.69 3.07 -5.40
CA PRO A 30 13.77 2.99 -6.53
C PRO A 30 12.37 2.42 -6.20
N TYR A 31 12.17 1.92 -4.98
CA TYR A 31 10.95 1.26 -4.54
C TYR A 31 10.29 2.01 -3.39
N PRO A 32 8.95 2.11 -3.36
CA PRO A 32 8.24 2.71 -2.24
C PRO A 32 8.43 1.88 -0.97
N PRO A 33 8.29 2.46 0.24
CA PRO A 33 8.45 1.72 1.48
C PRO A 33 7.35 0.65 1.64
N ASN A 34 7.69 -0.44 2.33
CA ASN A 34 6.81 -1.57 2.57
C ASN A 34 5.60 -1.22 3.46
N ASP A 35 4.67 -2.18 3.52
CA ASP A 35 3.51 -2.19 4.42
C ASP A 35 2.64 -0.91 4.36
N PRO A 36 2.30 -0.41 3.15
CA PRO A 36 1.58 0.84 3.03
C PRO A 36 0.18 0.76 3.62
N LEU A 37 -0.31 1.93 3.99
CA LEU A 37 -1.67 2.13 4.43
C LEU A 37 -2.31 3.31 3.72
N VAL A 38 -3.64 3.29 3.72
CA VAL A 38 -4.49 4.44 3.40
C VAL A 38 -5.46 4.67 4.54
N THR A 39 -5.58 5.92 4.95
CA THR A 39 -6.54 6.35 5.97
C THR A 39 -7.61 7.23 5.34
N PHE A 40 -8.87 6.88 5.55
CA PHE A 40 -10.04 7.67 5.19
C PHE A 40 -10.65 8.32 6.43
N TYR A 41 -11.06 9.59 6.35
CA TYR A 41 -12.05 10.14 7.30
C TYR A 41 -13.35 10.41 6.56
N TRP A 42 -14.45 9.91 7.10
CA TRP A 42 -15.77 10.02 6.51
C TRP A 42 -16.46 11.35 6.84
N ALA A 43 -17.37 11.78 5.98
CA ALA A 43 -18.04 13.07 6.12
C ALA A 43 -18.99 13.16 7.32
N SER A 44 -19.67 12.06 7.67
CA SER A 44 -20.73 12.01 8.69
C SER A 44 -20.42 11.03 9.82
N ALA A 45 -21.24 11.05 10.87
CA ALA A 45 -21.07 10.17 12.03
C ALA A 45 -21.34 8.67 11.70
N PRO A 46 -20.61 7.71 12.31
CA PRO A 46 -19.45 7.93 13.14
C PRO A 46 -18.29 8.48 12.30
N ALA A 47 -17.79 9.65 12.72
CA ALA A 47 -16.72 10.37 12.06
C ALA A 47 -15.42 9.88 12.72
N GLY A 48 -14.82 8.87 12.12
CA GLY A 48 -13.60 8.25 12.61
C GLY A 48 -12.77 7.76 11.43
N PRO A 49 -11.46 7.58 11.65
CA PRO A 49 -10.58 7.08 10.62
C PRO A 49 -10.89 5.61 10.32
N THR A 50 -10.96 5.27 9.05
CA THR A 50 -10.84 3.88 8.58
C THR A 50 -9.47 3.74 7.94
N THR A 51 -8.60 2.96 8.56
CA THR A 51 -7.25 2.69 8.06
C THR A 51 -7.19 1.29 7.47
N ILE A 52 -6.69 1.20 6.25
CA ILE A 52 -6.50 -0.04 5.52
C ILE A 52 -5.01 -0.19 5.29
N GLN A 53 -4.41 -1.22 5.89
CA GLN A 53 -3.01 -1.58 5.68
C GLN A 53 -2.92 -2.80 4.74
N VAL A 54 -1.93 -2.77 3.85
CA VAL A 54 -1.57 -3.91 3.01
C VAL A 54 -0.15 -4.30 3.36
N LEU A 55 0.04 -5.51 3.87
CA LEU A 55 1.36 -5.99 4.29
C LEU A 55 2.17 -6.50 3.09
N GLY A 56 3.48 -6.32 3.14
CA GLY A 56 4.44 -6.79 2.16
C GLY A 56 5.16 -5.67 1.41
N ASP A 57 5.95 -6.10 0.43
CA ASP A 57 6.67 -5.22 -0.49
C ASP A 57 5.77 -4.71 -1.62
N TYR A 58 6.34 -3.87 -2.48
CA TYR A 58 5.54 -3.25 -3.53
C TYR A 58 4.95 -4.25 -4.54
N GLN A 59 5.61 -5.37 -4.80
CA GLN A 59 5.09 -6.38 -5.71
C GLN A 59 3.89 -7.11 -5.10
N THR A 60 3.96 -7.41 -3.81
CA THR A 60 2.86 -8.00 -3.06
C THR A 60 1.67 -7.05 -3.03
N VAL A 61 1.90 -5.78 -2.67
CA VAL A 61 0.85 -4.76 -2.54
C VAL A 61 0.07 -4.55 -3.83
N LEU A 62 0.73 -4.57 -5.00
CA LEU A 62 0.10 -4.37 -6.30
C LEU A 62 -0.99 -5.40 -6.64
N ASN A 63 -0.94 -6.58 -6.02
CA ASN A 63 -1.90 -7.67 -6.26
C ASN A 63 -3.06 -7.66 -5.28
N GLU A 64 -2.99 -6.85 -4.23
CA GLU A 64 -3.98 -6.83 -3.17
C GLU A 64 -5.14 -5.87 -3.51
N CYS A 65 -6.34 -6.27 -3.14
CA CYS A 65 -7.52 -5.42 -3.15
C CYS A 65 -8.15 -5.44 -1.76
N ARG A 66 -8.63 -4.29 -1.29
CA ARG A 66 -9.27 -4.16 0.01
C ARG A 66 -10.64 -3.56 -0.14
N GLY A 67 -11.62 -4.14 0.55
CA GLY A 67 -12.95 -3.55 0.69
C GLY A 67 -12.89 -2.31 1.58
N VAL A 68 -13.77 -1.35 1.29
CA VAL A 68 -13.97 -0.12 2.06
C VAL A 68 -15.44 -0.05 2.46
N GLU A 69 -15.80 0.74 3.47
CA GLU A 69 -17.15 0.79 4.05
C GLU A 69 -18.30 1.15 3.08
N ALA A 70 -18.02 1.58 1.84
CA ALA A 70 -19.03 1.92 0.83
C ALA A 70 -20.02 3.02 1.25
N ARG A 71 -19.53 3.99 2.04
CA ARG A 71 -20.40 5.01 2.62
C ARG A 71 -20.85 6.04 1.60
N THR A 72 -22.15 6.35 1.62
CA THR A 72 -22.82 7.24 0.65
C THR A 72 -22.53 8.72 0.89
N ASP A 73 -22.06 9.08 2.08
CA ASP A 73 -21.63 10.43 2.44
C ASP A 73 -20.19 10.76 2.00
N GLY A 74 -19.45 9.76 1.52
CA GLY A 74 -18.07 9.92 1.02
C GLY A 74 -17.05 10.29 2.10
N PHE A 75 -15.81 10.50 1.67
CA PHE A 75 -14.69 10.85 2.54
C PHE A 75 -14.31 12.32 2.40
N VAL A 76 -13.93 12.96 3.51
CA VAL A 76 -13.44 14.35 3.56
C VAL A 76 -11.91 14.42 3.64
N TYR A 77 -11.28 13.30 3.98
CA TYR A 77 -9.83 13.17 4.03
C TYR A 77 -9.41 11.79 3.52
N LEU A 78 -8.32 11.76 2.76
CA LEU A 78 -7.60 10.56 2.38
C LEU A 78 -6.11 10.85 2.50
N GLN A 79 -5.34 9.93 3.06
CA GLN A 79 -3.88 10.00 2.99
C GLN A 79 -3.29 8.61 2.90
N THR A 80 -2.32 8.43 2.01
CA THR A 80 -1.45 7.26 1.95
C THR A 80 -0.18 7.46 2.77
N SER A 81 0.35 6.37 3.30
CA SER A 81 1.55 6.36 4.15
C SER A 81 2.25 5.01 4.04
N PRO A 82 3.57 4.92 4.31
CA PRO A 82 4.49 6.02 4.58
C PRO A 82 4.96 6.74 3.29
N PRO A 83 5.37 8.02 3.38
CA PRO A 83 6.04 8.71 2.28
C PRO A 83 7.48 8.20 2.10
N TYR A 84 8.12 8.64 1.02
CA TYR A 84 9.56 8.51 0.86
C TYR A 84 10.32 9.33 1.93
N PRO A 85 11.60 9.03 2.22
CA PRO A 85 12.40 9.79 3.19
C PRO A 85 12.54 11.29 2.91
N ASP A 86 12.33 11.71 1.65
CA ASP A 86 12.31 13.10 1.20
C ASP A 86 10.90 13.74 1.27
N ASN A 87 9.95 13.10 1.98
CA ASN A 87 8.56 13.49 2.16
C ASN A 87 7.70 13.51 0.90
N ARG A 88 8.18 12.97 -0.22
CA ARG A 88 7.34 12.77 -1.40
C ARG A 88 6.38 11.62 -1.11
N ASP A 89 5.14 11.72 -1.62
CA ASP A 89 4.21 10.60 -1.56
C ASP A 89 4.84 9.38 -2.24
N ALA A 90 4.85 8.23 -1.55
CA ALA A 90 5.36 6.98 -2.12
C ALA A 90 4.25 6.09 -2.70
N TRP A 91 3.01 6.35 -2.28
CA TRP A 91 1.85 5.52 -2.57
C TRP A 91 0.66 6.38 -3.03
N LYS A 92 -0.16 5.80 -3.90
CA LYS A 92 -1.47 6.30 -4.30
C LYS A 92 -2.52 5.24 -4.02
N ALA A 93 -3.72 5.68 -3.65
CA ALA A 93 -4.92 4.86 -3.57
C ALA A 93 -5.70 4.95 -4.88
N ARG A 94 -5.81 3.83 -5.60
CA ARG A 94 -6.79 3.64 -6.67
C ARG A 94 -8.13 3.29 -6.05
N LEU A 95 -9.13 4.13 -6.31
CA LEU A 95 -10.47 4.02 -5.75
C LEU A 95 -11.42 3.42 -6.78
N PHE A 96 -12.27 2.50 -6.36
CA PHE A 96 -13.23 1.80 -7.22
C PHE A 96 -14.65 1.91 -6.67
N ARG A 97 -15.62 2.03 -7.58
CA ARG A 97 -17.07 2.03 -7.25
C ARG A 97 -17.62 0.65 -6.94
N ASP A 98 -16.92 -0.39 -7.35
CA ASP A 98 -17.34 -1.78 -7.19
C ASP A 98 -16.42 -2.53 -6.23
N TRP A 99 -16.93 -3.62 -5.69
CA TRP A 99 -16.17 -4.51 -4.82
C TRP A 99 -15.15 -5.30 -5.62
N GLY A 100 -13.99 -5.58 -5.00
CA GLY A 100 -12.96 -6.43 -5.62
C GLY A 100 -12.06 -5.74 -6.65
N CYS A 101 -12.01 -4.41 -6.67
CA CYS A 101 -11.14 -3.62 -7.55
C CYS A 101 -11.31 -3.98 -9.04
N VAL A 102 -12.57 -4.20 -9.44
CA VAL A 102 -12.93 -4.54 -10.81
C VAL A 102 -13.13 -3.30 -11.67
N GLY A 103 -12.81 -3.40 -12.96
CA GLY A 103 -12.93 -2.29 -13.91
C GLY A 103 -11.86 -1.22 -13.75
N ALA A 104 -12.12 -0.04 -14.32
CA ALA A 104 -11.22 1.10 -14.23
C ALA A 104 -11.37 1.81 -12.87
N PRO A 105 -10.26 2.25 -12.23
CA PRO A 105 -10.36 3.10 -11.05
C PRO A 105 -11.01 4.42 -11.42
N VAL A 106 -11.83 4.95 -10.52
CA VAL A 106 -12.53 6.23 -10.72
C VAL A 106 -11.71 7.43 -10.25
N ALA A 107 -10.73 7.18 -9.36
CA ALA A 107 -9.74 8.16 -8.95
C ALA A 107 -8.45 7.44 -8.51
N GLU A 108 -7.33 8.15 -8.61
CA GLU A 108 -6.03 7.71 -8.10
C GLU A 108 -5.41 8.88 -7.32
N ILE A 109 -5.26 8.72 -6.00
CA ILE A 109 -5.00 9.85 -5.09
C ILE A 109 -4.01 9.43 -4.00
N SER A 110 -2.97 10.23 -3.74
CA SER A 110 -2.11 10.05 -2.56
C SER A 110 -2.69 10.75 -1.33
N THR A 111 -3.10 12.01 -1.49
CA THR A 111 -3.67 12.82 -0.42
C THR A 111 -4.86 13.62 -0.92
N TYR A 112 -5.92 13.66 -0.12
CA TYR A 112 -7.04 14.59 -0.26
C TYR A 112 -7.37 15.20 1.10
N HIS A 113 -7.52 16.53 1.12
CA HIS A 113 -7.96 17.26 2.30
C HIS A 113 -9.08 18.22 1.92
N GLY A 114 -10.32 17.75 2.00
CA GLY A 114 -11.51 18.47 1.55
C GLY A 114 -11.95 19.64 2.44
N LYS A 115 -11.27 19.88 3.57
CA LYS A 115 -11.61 20.96 4.54
C LYS A 115 -13.08 20.93 4.96
N GLY A 116 -13.63 19.73 5.16
CA GLY A 116 -15.04 19.48 5.50
C GLY A 116 -15.94 19.14 4.32
N SER A 117 -15.47 19.31 3.08
CA SER A 117 -16.20 18.87 1.88
C SER A 117 -15.79 17.46 1.47
N ALA A 118 -16.79 16.60 1.21
CA ALA A 118 -16.52 15.25 0.71
C ALA A 118 -15.86 15.31 -0.67
N TYR A 119 -15.02 14.33 -0.99
CA TYR A 119 -14.42 14.19 -2.31
C TYR A 119 -15.54 14.07 -3.37
N PRO A 120 -15.59 14.97 -4.37
CA PRO A 120 -16.65 14.94 -5.37
C PRO A 120 -16.50 13.73 -6.29
N ASP A 121 -17.61 13.11 -6.69
CA ASP A 121 -17.58 12.04 -7.68
C ASP A 121 -17.14 12.61 -9.05
N PRO A 122 -16.08 12.08 -9.70
CA PRO A 122 -15.63 12.57 -11.00
C PRO A 122 -16.65 12.46 -12.14
N ALA A 123 -17.63 11.55 -12.06
CA ALA A 123 -18.71 11.45 -13.05
C ALA A 123 -19.94 12.31 -12.72
N ASP A 124 -20.12 12.69 -11.45
CA ASP A 124 -21.18 13.60 -11.01
C ASP A 124 -20.69 14.43 -9.81
N PRO A 125 -20.00 15.57 -10.07
CA PRO A 125 -19.38 16.36 -9.00
C PRO A 125 -20.37 16.97 -8.00
N SER A 126 -21.67 16.88 -8.25
CA SER A 126 -22.71 17.29 -7.30
C SER A 126 -22.89 16.31 -6.13
N LYS A 127 -22.30 15.10 -6.21
CA LYS A 127 -22.41 14.04 -5.22
C LYS A 127 -21.05 13.65 -4.65
N PRO A 128 -21.00 13.15 -3.40
CA PRO A 128 -19.80 12.52 -2.87
C PRO A 128 -19.43 11.26 -3.65
N LEU A 129 -18.14 11.00 -3.79
CA LEU A 129 -17.64 9.74 -4.32
C LEU A 129 -17.87 8.60 -3.31
N VAL A 130 -18.62 7.59 -3.72
CA VAL A 130 -18.81 6.34 -2.96
C VAL A 130 -17.75 5.32 -3.37
N VAL A 131 -16.84 5.03 -2.46
CA VAL A 131 -15.73 4.08 -2.68
C VAL A 131 -16.08 2.74 -2.03
N LYS A 132 -16.02 1.64 -2.79
CA LYS A 132 -16.26 0.29 -2.28
C LYS A 132 -15.00 -0.54 -2.17
N SER A 133 -14.00 -0.30 -3.02
CA SER A 133 -12.72 -0.98 -2.88
C SER A 133 -11.56 -0.06 -3.23
N VAL A 134 -10.39 -0.43 -2.72
CA VAL A 134 -9.14 0.30 -2.89
C VAL A 134 -7.99 -0.65 -3.20
N ARG A 135 -7.08 -0.18 -4.06
CA ARG A 135 -5.76 -0.79 -4.29
C ARG A 135 -4.68 0.27 -4.12
N LEU A 136 -3.59 -0.08 -3.45
CA LEU A 136 -2.44 0.81 -3.32
C LEU A 136 -1.45 0.55 -4.46
N VAL A 137 -0.94 1.62 -5.06
CA VAL A 137 0.06 1.58 -6.14
C VAL A 137 1.16 2.60 -5.87
N PRO A 138 2.39 2.39 -6.37
CA PRO A 138 3.44 3.41 -6.29
C PRO A 138 2.99 4.75 -6.89
N ALA A 139 3.42 5.87 -6.29
CA ALA A 139 3.06 7.22 -6.71
C ALA A 139 3.81 7.72 -7.96
#